data_AF-A0A1Y1V3U3-F1
#
_entry.id   AF-A0A1Y1V3U3-F1
#
_cell.length_a   1.000
_cell.length_b   1.000
_cell.length_c   1.000
_cell.angle_alpha   90.00
_cell.angle_beta   90.00
_cell.angle_gamma   90.00
#
_symmetry.space_group_name_H-M   'P 1'
#
loop_
_entity.id
_entity.type
_entity.pdbx_description
1 polymer ?
#
loop_
_entity_poly.entity_id
_entity_poly.type
_entity_poly.pdbx_seq_one_letter_code
_entity_poly.pdbx_strand_id
1 'polypeptide(L)'
;MIKQLSYISIVIYFIILSSLNTVNTKSITIFSENDFRKALNSDYSNIIFKSSISIEGNYTLNSSIDKINITGISKDVILKFKNDIDGLYINDCNIVNIYNLTLVGNLFISDSFNITISDVNINGLIQTSSSNVFLNKVTYNNNQSQKSQYGIIQNKGFLTIYNSYFYGSSSITENILYVTNDKKEEIENYENALLTIINSNFTGEYECGIIKASSYRLYIQYSNFERGFTYDNGAVLNSELSYVYIDDCFFEDNLSYNSGGVFYFDNNYYNHCYSSEFRNSTAYKDGGIVYISNLDVINSYFYNIIISNINQYTDSDSSGIIAW
;
A
#
# COMPACT_ATOMS: atom_id res chain seq x y z
N MET A 1 19.77 11.08 -11.57
CA MET A 1 20.81 10.60 -10.63
C MET A 1 20.93 11.45 -9.35
N ILE A 2 21.12 12.78 -9.40
CA ILE A 2 21.23 13.63 -8.19
C ILE A 2 19.96 13.61 -7.30
N LYS A 3 18.76 13.51 -7.88
CA LYS A 3 17.48 13.38 -7.12
C LYS A 3 17.25 12.02 -6.47
N GLN A 4 17.92 10.96 -6.93
CA GLN A 4 17.75 9.60 -6.37
C GLN A 4 18.63 9.43 -5.11
N LEU A 5 19.81 10.06 -5.12
CA LEU A 5 20.69 10.16 -3.95
C LEU A 5 20.04 10.92 -2.78
N SER A 6 19.22 11.95 -3.05
CA SER A 6 18.51 12.66 -1.98
C SER A 6 17.44 11.81 -1.30
N TYR A 7 16.77 10.92 -2.04
CA TYR A 7 15.72 10.07 -1.47
C TYR A 7 16.28 8.99 -0.54
N ILE A 8 17.35 8.31 -0.96
CA ILE A 8 18.07 7.34 -0.12
C ILE A 8 18.59 8.02 1.16
N SER A 9 19.06 9.26 1.05
CA SER A 9 19.52 10.04 2.20
C SER A 9 18.40 10.37 3.19
N ILE A 10 17.19 10.66 2.69
CA ILE A 10 16.00 10.87 3.53
C ILE A 10 15.59 9.58 4.24
N VAL A 11 15.55 8.44 3.54
CA VAL A 11 15.24 7.13 4.14
C VAL A 11 16.24 6.78 5.24
N ILE A 12 17.54 6.95 5.00
CA ILE A 12 18.59 6.73 6.00
C ILE A 12 18.44 7.68 7.20
N TYR A 13 18.10 8.95 6.95
CA TYR A 13 17.88 9.94 8.00
C TYR A 13 16.69 9.58 8.91
N PHE A 14 15.58 9.11 8.33
CA PHE A 14 14.42 8.61 9.09
C PHE A 14 14.78 7.39 9.95
N ILE A 15 15.57 6.45 9.41
CA ILE A 15 16.06 5.28 10.16
C ILE A 15 16.90 5.73 11.36
N ILE A 16 17.84 6.68 11.15
CA ILE A 16 18.71 7.18 12.22
C ILE A 16 17.92 7.91 13.30
N LEU A 17 17.01 8.82 12.96
CA LEU A 17 16.23 9.56 13.97
C LEU A 17 15.34 8.65 14.81
N SER A 18 14.79 7.59 14.23
CA SER A 18 13.94 6.63 14.95
C SER A 18 14.67 5.87 16.08
N SER A 19 16.01 5.89 16.06
CA SER A 19 16.87 5.13 16.98
C SER A 19 17.35 5.91 18.22
N LEU A 20 17.25 7.25 18.24
CA LEU A 20 17.95 8.08 19.25
C LEU A 20 17.17 8.42 20.52
N ASN A 21 15.90 8.04 20.66
CA ASN A 21 15.13 8.27 21.89
C ASN A 21 15.12 7.01 22.78
N THR A 22 16.13 6.87 23.63
CA THR A 22 16.14 5.88 24.72
C THR A 22 15.27 6.39 25.88
N VAL A 23 13.96 6.36 25.69
CA VAL A 23 12.99 6.43 26.79
C VAL A 23 13.11 5.12 27.57
N ASN A 24 12.94 5.17 28.89
CA ASN A 24 12.99 3.99 29.75
C ASN A 24 11.89 2.99 29.33
N THR A 25 12.23 2.01 28.50
CA THR A 25 11.24 1.16 27.85
C THR A 25 10.85 0.00 28.77
N LYS A 26 9.60 -0.03 29.23
CA LYS A 26 9.03 -1.21 29.87
C LYS A 26 8.82 -2.28 28.80
N SER A 27 9.31 -3.48 29.07
CA SER A 27 9.16 -4.63 28.17
C SER A 27 8.34 -5.76 28.79
N ILE A 28 7.60 -6.47 27.96
CA ILE A 28 6.85 -7.67 28.33
C ILE A 28 7.05 -8.75 27.28
N THR A 29 7.22 -9.99 27.73
CA THR A 29 7.27 -11.16 26.86
C THR A 29 5.91 -11.84 26.83
N ILE A 30 5.43 -12.13 25.62
CA ILE A 30 4.13 -12.73 25.38
C ILE A 30 4.32 -14.22 25.12
N PHE A 31 3.72 -15.04 26.00
CA PHE A 31 3.60 -16.49 25.81
C PHE A 31 2.13 -16.94 25.65
N SER A 32 1.18 -16.07 26.01
CA SER A 32 -0.24 -16.36 26.08
C SER A 32 -1.09 -15.12 25.79
N GLU A 33 -2.38 -15.32 25.50
CA GLU A 33 -3.35 -14.23 25.39
C GLU A 33 -3.40 -13.36 26.66
N ASN A 34 -3.26 -13.96 27.84
CA ASN A 34 -3.30 -13.21 29.10
C ASN A 34 -2.11 -12.25 29.24
N ASP A 35 -0.92 -12.65 28.74
CA ASP A 35 0.24 -11.76 28.71
C ASP A 35 0.00 -10.58 27.76
N PHE A 36 -0.61 -10.86 26.60
CA PHE A 36 -0.95 -9.81 25.63
C PHE A 36 -2.00 -8.85 26.20
N ARG A 37 -3.04 -9.36 26.85
CA ARG A 37 -4.02 -8.56 27.58
C ARG A 37 -3.37 -7.66 28.64
N LYS A 38 -2.37 -8.17 29.38
CA LYS A 38 -1.60 -7.36 30.35
C LYS A 38 -0.78 -6.28 29.64
N ALA A 39 -0.17 -6.61 28.50
CA ALA A 39 0.63 -5.67 27.73
C ALA A 39 -0.17 -4.44 27.30
N LEU A 40 -1.41 -4.64 26.85
CA LEU A 40 -2.30 -3.59 26.37
C LEU A 40 -2.89 -2.71 27.47
N ASN A 41 -3.02 -3.23 28.69
CA ASN A 41 -3.57 -2.51 29.85
C ASN A 41 -2.49 -1.87 30.73
N SER A 42 -1.28 -1.64 30.19
CA SER A 42 -0.13 -1.15 30.93
C SER A 42 0.81 -0.37 30.02
N ASP A 43 1.73 0.40 30.57
CA ASP A 43 2.64 1.26 29.79
C ASP A 43 3.84 0.49 29.17
N TYR A 44 3.62 -0.71 28.63
CA TYR A 44 4.68 -1.48 27.97
C TYR A 44 4.92 -0.94 26.56
N SER A 45 6.11 -0.36 26.34
CA SER A 45 6.54 0.12 25.02
C SER A 45 7.18 -0.97 24.16
N ASN A 46 7.61 -2.09 24.76
CA ASN A 46 8.22 -3.21 24.04
C ASN A 46 7.45 -4.51 24.31
N ILE A 47 6.70 -4.99 23.32
CA ILE A 47 5.90 -6.21 23.36
C ILE A 47 6.59 -7.27 22.50
N ILE A 48 7.11 -8.33 23.14
CA ILE A 48 7.92 -9.36 22.47
C ILE A 48 7.20 -10.70 22.48
N PHE A 49 6.77 -11.18 21.31
CA PHE A 49 6.13 -12.48 21.17
C PHE A 49 7.17 -13.60 21.06
N LYS A 50 7.13 -14.56 22.00
CA LYS A 50 7.94 -15.78 21.97
C LYS A 50 7.16 -17.03 21.56
N SER A 51 5.85 -16.95 21.52
CA SER A 51 4.97 -18.00 21.02
C SER A 51 3.85 -17.40 20.19
N SER A 52 3.32 -18.21 19.28
CA SER A 52 2.09 -17.89 18.56
C SER A 52 0.90 -17.93 19.53
N ILE A 53 0.02 -16.94 19.42
CA ILE A 53 -1.20 -16.86 20.22
C ILE A 53 -2.41 -16.62 19.32
N SER A 54 -3.58 -16.99 19.82
CA SER A 54 -4.85 -16.65 19.19
C SER A 54 -5.75 -15.97 20.20
N ILE A 55 -6.40 -14.87 19.78
CA ILE A 55 -7.14 -13.95 20.65
C ILE A 55 -8.54 -13.70 20.11
N GLU A 56 -9.47 -13.44 21.02
CA GLU A 56 -10.86 -13.08 20.70
C GLU A 56 -11.11 -11.59 20.92
N GLY A 57 -11.83 -10.98 19.97
CA GLY A 57 -12.27 -9.59 20.05
C GLY A 57 -11.23 -8.59 19.59
N ASN A 58 -11.67 -7.34 19.53
CA ASN A 58 -10.84 -6.19 19.23
C ASN A 58 -9.96 -5.79 20.42
N TYR A 59 -8.77 -5.30 20.10
CA TYR A 59 -7.83 -4.81 21.09
C TYR A 59 -7.37 -3.42 20.73
N THR A 60 -7.40 -2.52 21.71
CA THR A 60 -7.02 -1.13 21.52
C THR A 60 -5.84 -0.78 22.41
N LEU A 61 -4.84 -0.15 21.81
CA LEU A 61 -3.72 0.46 22.48
C LEU A 61 -3.85 1.99 22.33
N ASN A 62 -4.18 2.65 23.45
CA ASN A 62 -4.32 4.11 23.52
C ASN A 62 -3.08 4.72 24.23
N SER A 63 -2.63 5.89 23.77
CA SER A 63 -1.26 6.39 23.94
C SER A 63 -0.96 7.20 25.21
N SER A 64 -0.90 6.53 26.38
CA SER A 64 0.07 7.01 27.38
C SER A 64 1.54 6.83 26.92
N ILE A 65 1.76 6.15 25.78
CA ILE A 65 3.05 5.69 25.29
C ILE A 65 3.38 6.36 23.95
N ASP A 66 4.45 7.15 23.91
CA ASP A 66 4.93 7.81 22.69
C ASP A 66 5.46 6.83 21.63
N LYS A 67 6.00 5.69 22.06
CA LYS A 67 6.63 4.71 21.17
C LYS A 67 6.26 3.28 21.55
N ILE A 68 5.75 2.52 20.60
CA ILE A 68 5.49 1.09 20.73
C ILE A 68 6.29 0.26 19.73
N ASN A 69 6.86 -0.84 20.22
CA ASN A 69 7.51 -1.88 19.43
C ASN A 69 6.80 -3.20 19.70
N ILE A 70 6.23 -3.80 18.65
CA ILE A 70 5.62 -5.13 18.67
C ILE A 70 6.51 -6.03 17.82
N THR A 71 7.09 -7.07 18.42
CA THR A 71 8.10 -7.87 17.73
C THR A 71 7.94 -9.35 18.03
N GLY A 72 7.90 -10.20 17.00
CA GLY A 72 8.09 -11.63 17.17
C GLY A 72 9.57 -12.01 17.19
N ILE A 73 9.90 -13.12 17.84
CA ILE A 73 11.26 -13.67 17.74
C ILE A 73 11.60 -14.17 16.32
N SER A 74 10.59 -14.48 15.52
CA SER A 74 10.69 -14.80 14.09
C SER A 74 9.34 -14.59 13.40
N LYS A 75 9.35 -14.49 12.07
CA LYS A 75 8.14 -14.44 11.22
C LYS A 75 7.16 -15.60 11.44
N ASP A 76 7.61 -16.72 11.98
CA ASP A 76 6.78 -17.90 12.27
C ASP A 76 5.89 -17.73 13.51
N VAL A 77 6.14 -16.68 14.31
CA VAL A 77 5.32 -16.33 15.46
C VAL A 77 4.07 -15.62 14.98
N ILE A 78 2.90 -16.18 15.29
CA ILE A 78 1.60 -15.73 14.79
C ILE A 78 0.81 -15.04 15.89
N LEU A 79 0.39 -13.79 15.65
CA LEU A 79 -0.69 -13.14 16.36
C LEU A 79 -1.97 -13.29 15.55
N LYS A 80 -2.89 -14.15 15.99
CA LYS A 80 -4.13 -14.45 15.26
C LYS A 80 -5.39 -13.99 16.00
N PHE A 81 -6.15 -13.11 15.39
CA PHE A 81 -7.53 -12.83 15.77
C PHE A 81 -8.45 -13.95 15.28
N LYS A 82 -9.35 -14.45 16.14
CA LYS A 82 -10.21 -15.59 15.79
C LYS A 82 -11.31 -15.24 14.81
N ASN A 83 -11.84 -14.01 14.87
CA ASN A 83 -12.85 -13.52 13.93
C ASN A 83 -12.21 -12.58 12.92
N ASP A 84 -12.64 -12.65 11.67
CA ASP A 84 -12.12 -11.84 10.58
C ASP A 84 -12.41 -10.34 10.72
N ILE A 85 -13.46 -10.00 11.49
CA ILE A 85 -13.79 -8.59 11.81
C ILE A 85 -12.83 -7.99 12.84
N ASP A 86 -12.16 -8.84 13.63
CA ASP A 86 -11.40 -8.39 14.78
C ASP A 86 -9.99 -7.89 14.37
N GLY A 87 -9.46 -6.95 15.16
CA GLY A 87 -8.14 -6.39 14.89
C GLY A 87 -7.48 -5.67 16.06
N LEU A 88 -6.26 -5.22 15.76
CA LEU A 88 -5.46 -4.38 16.63
C LEU A 88 -5.64 -2.91 16.24
N TYR A 89 -6.08 -2.10 17.19
CA TYR A 89 -6.22 -0.66 17.07
C TYR A 89 -5.09 0.01 17.85
N ILE A 90 -4.32 0.87 17.19
CA ILE A 90 -3.26 1.67 17.81
C ILE A 90 -3.56 3.13 17.52
N ASN A 91 -3.92 3.89 18.56
CA ASN A 91 -4.33 5.28 18.39
C ASN A 91 -3.36 6.21 19.13
N ASP A 92 -3.16 7.39 18.55
CA ASP A 92 -2.44 8.52 19.16
C ASP A 92 -0.98 8.21 19.56
N CYS A 93 -0.35 7.19 18.98
CA CYS A 93 1.02 6.78 19.30
C CYS A 93 2.01 7.41 18.33
N ASN A 94 2.91 8.26 18.81
CA ASN A 94 3.83 8.99 17.92
C ASN A 94 4.68 8.04 17.03
N ILE A 95 5.16 6.91 17.57
CA ILE A 95 5.97 5.93 16.83
C ILE A 95 5.43 4.52 17.04
N VAL A 96 5.05 3.84 15.95
CA VAL A 96 4.61 2.45 15.94
C VAL A 96 5.55 1.60 15.11
N ASN A 97 6.08 0.53 15.70
CA ASN A 97 6.98 -0.39 15.04
C ASN A 97 6.47 -1.83 15.17
N ILE A 98 6.33 -2.54 14.06
CA ILE A 98 5.91 -3.95 14.01
C ILE A 98 6.96 -4.76 13.23
N TYR A 99 7.53 -5.79 13.85
CA TYR A 99 8.65 -6.55 13.29
C TYR A 99 8.51 -8.07 13.45
N ASN A 100 9.06 -8.81 12.48
CA ASN A 100 9.38 -10.24 12.59
C ASN A 100 8.23 -11.09 13.14
N LEU A 101 7.01 -10.93 12.63
CA LEU A 101 5.86 -11.73 13.06
C LEU A 101 4.88 -11.92 11.91
N THR A 102 3.94 -12.85 12.09
CA THR A 102 2.77 -13.00 11.22
C THR A 102 1.53 -12.46 11.96
N LEU A 103 0.83 -11.49 11.35
CA LEU A 103 -0.42 -10.94 11.86
C LEU A 103 -1.58 -11.49 11.03
N VAL A 104 -2.52 -12.16 11.69
CA VAL A 104 -3.77 -12.63 11.06
C VAL A 104 -4.93 -11.93 11.75
N GLY A 105 -5.56 -10.99 11.06
CA GLY A 105 -6.55 -10.06 11.60
C GLY A 105 -6.29 -8.64 11.11
N ASN A 106 -7.18 -7.72 11.48
CA ASN A 106 -7.13 -6.36 10.99
C ASN A 106 -6.14 -5.50 11.80
N LEU A 107 -5.55 -4.50 11.14
CA LEU A 107 -4.63 -3.53 11.75
C LEU A 107 -5.12 -2.12 11.46
N PHE A 108 -5.52 -1.40 12.51
CA PHE A 108 -6.00 -0.03 12.44
C PHE A 108 -5.03 0.86 13.22
N ILE A 109 -4.40 1.81 12.54
CA ILE A 109 -3.48 2.75 13.20
C ILE A 109 -3.87 4.18 12.84
N SER A 110 -4.29 4.97 13.82
CA SER A 110 -4.66 6.38 13.61
C SER A 110 -3.74 7.31 14.40
N ASP A 111 -3.61 8.54 13.88
CA ASP A 111 -2.99 9.67 14.58
C ASP A 111 -1.58 9.37 15.11
N SER A 112 -0.88 8.52 14.36
CA SER A 112 0.50 8.12 14.63
C SER A 112 1.42 8.81 13.64
N PHE A 113 2.52 9.39 14.10
CA PHE A 113 3.40 10.16 13.20
C PHE A 113 4.21 9.23 12.30
N ASN A 114 4.89 8.23 12.86
CA ASN A 114 5.71 7.28 12.12
C ASN A 114 5.31 5.84 12.41
N ILE A 115 5.04 5.08 11.35
CA ILE A 115 4.68 3.66 11.41
C ILE A 115 5.70 2.89 10.57
N THR A 116 6.40 1.95 11.18
CA THR A 116 7.28 1.01 10.48
C THR A 116 6.77 -0.40 10.65
N ILE A 117 6.48 -1.08 9.54
CA ILE A 117 6.14 -2.49 9.50
C ILE A 117 7.20 -3.16 8.64
N SER A 118 8.06 -3.98 9.26
CA SER A 118 9.18 -4.58 8.55
C SER A 118 9.36 -6.05 8.85
N ASP A 119 9.59 -6.84 7.80
CA ASP A 119 9.72 -8.29 7.90
C ASP A 119 8.49 -8.92 8.61
N VAL A 120 7.29 -8.59 8.11
CA VAL A 120 6.01 -9.08 8.65
C VAL A 120 5.19 -9.74 7.55
N ASN A 121 4.48 -10.81 7.88
CA ASN A 121 3.40 -11.32 7.03
C ASN A 121 2.06 -10.82 7.58
N ILE A 122 1.22 -10.23 6.74
CA ILE A 122 -0.09 -9.72 7.15
C ILE A 122 -1.18 -10.42 6.35
N ASN A 123 -2.18 -10.94 7.06
CA ASN A 123 -3.42 -11.45 6.52
C ASN A 123 -4.62 -10.70 7.14
N GLY A 124 -5.11 -9.68 6.45
CA GLY A 124 -6.27 -8.88 6.86
C GLY A 124 -6.25 -7.45 6.34
N LEU A 125 -7.22 -6.63 6.77
CA LEU A 125 -7.29 -5.21 6.43
C LEU A 125 -6.21 -4.41 7.16
N ILE A 126 -5.51 -3.53 6.45
CA ILE A 126 -4.66 -2.49 7.05
C ILE A 126 -5.30 -1.14 6.78
N GLN A 127 -5.50 -0.35 7.83
CA GLN A 127 -5.97 1.02 7.69
C GLN A 127 -5.13 1.97 8.53
N THR A 128 -4.68 3.03 7.88
CA THR A 128 -3.83 4.06 8.45
C THR A 128 -4.34 5.44 8.09
N SER A 129 -4.19 6.41 9.00
CA SER A 129 -4.60 7.79 8.73
C SER A 129 -3.66 8.83 9.34
N SER A 130 -3.31 9.85 8.56
CA SER A 130 -2.45 10.97 8.97
C SER A 130 -1.06 10.53 9.47
N SER A 131 -0.47 9.54 8.79
CA SER A 131 0.77 8.87 9.22
C SER A 131 1.81 8.77 8.12
N ASN A 132 3.09 8.70 8.53
CA ASN A 132 4.19 8.28 7.67
C ASN A 132 4.38 6.77 7.84
N VAL A 133 3.99 5.99 6.83
CA VAL A 133 4.00 4.53 6.86
C VAL A 133 5.13 4.01 5.99
N PHE A 134 5.96 3.14 6.56
CA PHE A 134 7.01 2.41 5.87
C PHE A 134 6.76 0.90 5.97
N LEU A 135 6.44 0.28 4.83
CA LEU A 135 6.27 -1.16 4.67
C LEU A 135 7.52 -1.72 3.98
N ASN A 136 8.27 -2.58 4.67
CA ASN A 136 9.52 -3.12 4.17
C ASN A 136 9.59 -4.64 4.32
N LYS A 137 9.86 -5.39 3.25
CA LYS A 137 9.87 -6.87 3.31
C LYS A 137 8.57 -7.45 3.88
N VAL A 138 7.45 -6.80 3.56
CA VAL A 138 6.12 -7.23 3.94
C VAL A 138 5.60 -8.22 2.90
N THR A 139 4.98 -9.29 3.38
CA THR A 139 4.13 -10.16 2.55
C THR A 139 2.70 -9.91 2.95
N TYR A 140 1.87 -9.41 2.04
CA TYR A 140 0.49 -9.03 2.31
C TYR A 140 -0.49 -9.90 1.54
N ASN A 141 -1.53 -10.39 2.22
CA ASN A 141 -2.71 -10.98 1.61
C ASN A 141 -3.95 -10.60 2.46
N ASN A 142 -5.16 -10.79 1.93
CA ASN A 142 -6.39 -10.74 2.72
C ASN A 142 -7.31 -11.91 2.36
N ASN A 143 -7.10 -13.07 2.97
CA ASN A 143 -7.96 -14.25 2.74
C ASN A 143 -9.09 -14.37 3.77
N GLN A 144 -9.55 -13.24 4.33
CA GLN A 144 -10.64 -13.22 5.29
C GLN A 144 -11.99 -13.52 4.60
N SER A 145 -12.90 -14.20 5.31
CA SER A 145 -14.24 -14.44 4.80
C SER A 145 -15.06 -13.14 4.64
N GLN A 146 -14.74 -12.13 5.44
CA GLN A 146 -15.34 -10.81 5.32
C GLN A 146 -14.71 -10.05 4.15
N LYS A 147 -15.56 -9.57 3.25
CA LYS A 147 -15.13 -8.73 2.14
C LYS A 147 -14.86 -7.29 2.60
N SER A 148 -13.80 -6.70 2.09
CA SER A 148 -13.48 -5.28 2.18
C SER A 148 -13.36 -4.68 0.78
N GLN A 149 -13.67 -3.39 0.64
CA GLN A 149 -13.49 -2.69 -0.64
C GLN A 149 -12.01 -2.67 -1.04
N TYR A 150 -11.15 -2.41 -0.05
CA TYR A 150 -9.71 -2.32 -0.23
C TYR A 150 -8.97 -3.22 0.74
N GLY A 151 -7.77 -3.66 0.37
CA GLY A 151 -6.89 -4.42 1.26
C GLY A 151 -6.13 -3.53 2.27
N ILE A 152 -5.60 -2.42 1.75
CA ILE A 152 -4.82 -1.44 2.49
C ILE A 152 -5.39 -0.05 2.19
N ILE A 153 -5.68 0.72 3.23
CA ILE A 153 -6.22 2.08 3.13
C ILE A 153 -5.25 3.03 3.83
N GLN A 154 -4.68 3.97 3.09
CA GLN A 154 -3.94 5.11 3.63
C GLN A 154 -4.72 6.40 3.37
N ASN A 155 -5.19 7.04 4.42
CA ASN A 155 -5.80 8.37 4.34
C ASN A 155 -4.82 9.44 4.83
N LYS A 156 -4.34 10.30 3.92
CA LYS A 156 -3.32 11.35 4.14
C LYS A 156 -1.95 10.82 4.57
N GLY A 157 -0.90 11.62 4.35
CA GLY A 157 0.46 11.30 4.79
C GLY A 157 1.26 10.54 3.73
N PHE A 158 2.34 9.92 4.17
CA PHE A 158 3.33 9.31 3.29
C PHE A 158 3.25 7.79 3.42
N LEU A 159 3.12 7.06 2.32
CA LEU A 159 3.22 5.60 2.29
C LEU A 159 4.41 5.21 1.42
N THR A 160 5.39 4.53 2.01
CA THR A 160 6.54 3.95 1.31
C THR A 160 6.49 2.44 1.41
N ILE A 161 6.50 1.77 0.28
CA ILE A 161 6.50 0.32 0.12
C ILE A 161 7.81 -0.09 -0.53
N TYR A 162 8.55 -0.98 0.12
CA TYR A 162 9.88 -1.39 -0.32
C TYR A 162 10.10 -2.90 -0.18
N ASN A 163 10.67 -3.53 -1.22
CA ASN A 163 11.04 -4.96 -1.21
C ASN A 163 9.89 -5.87 -0.72
N SER A 164 8.66 -5.59 -1.10
CA SER A 164 7.46 -6.22 -0.53
C SER A 164 6.63 -6.94 -1.60
N TYR A 165 5.76 -7.86 -1.15
CA TYR A 165 4.90 -8.70 -2.00
C TYR A 165 3.45 -8.56 -1.56
N PHE A 166 2.55 -8.27 -2.48
CA PHE A 166 1.13 -8.07 -2.21
C PHE A 166 0.28 -8.92 -3.14
N TYR A 167 -0.66 -9.65 -2.55
CA TYR A 167 -1.56 -10.55 -3.26
C TYR A 167 -3.00 -10.06 -3.15
N GLY A 168 -3.67 -9.98 -4.29
CA GLY A 168 -5.11 -9.86 -4.40
C GLY A 168 -5.80 -11.13 -3.92
N SER A 169 -7.10 -11.01 -3.68
CA SER A 169 -7.93 -12.11 -3.18
C SER A 169 -9.40 -11.77 -3.37
N SER A 170 -10.26 -12.80 -3.36
CA SER A 170 -11.71 -12.64 -3.47
C SER A 170 -12.35 -11.85 -2.31
N SER A 171 -11.58 -11.57 -1.25
CA SER A 171 -11.99 -10.78 -0.09
C SER A 171 -11.82 -9.27 -0.33
N ILE A 172 -11.06 -8.87 -1.34
CA ILE A 172 -10.87 -7.47 -1.73
C ILE A 172 -11.72 -7.21 -2.96
N THR A 173 -12.71 -6.32 -2.87
CA THR A 173 -13.69 -6.14 -3.97
C THR A 173 -13.31 -5.08 -5.00
N GLU A 174 -12.37 -4.18 -4.69
CA GLU A 174 -11.90 -3.16 -5.64
C GLU A 174 -10.38 -3.24 -5.85
N ASN A 175 -9.58 -2.73 -4.90
CA ASN A 175 -8.13 -2.62 -5.08
C ASN A 175 -7.34 -3.09 -3.85
N ILE A 176 -6.16 -3.68 -4.07
CA ILE A 176 -5.24 -4.02 -2.98
C ILE A 176 -4.91 -2.78 -2.15
N LEU A 177 -4.53 -1.68 -2.79
CA LEU A 177 -4.12 -0.44 -2.14
C LEU A 177 -5.02 0.72 -2.55
N TYR A 178 -5.53 1.45 -1.56
CA TYR A 178 -6.20 2.72 -1.73
C TYR A 178 -5.49 3.82 -0.94
N VAL A 179 -5.03 4.85 -1.65
CA VAL A 179 -4.45 6.06 -1.05
C VAL A 179 -5.28 7.28 -1.40
N THR A 180 -5.70 8.04 -0.39
CA THR A 180 -6.57 9.22 -0.57
C THR A 180 -6.16 10.37 0.33
N ASN A 181 -6.40 11.58 -0.15
CA ASN A 181 -6.35 12.80 0.64
C ASN A 181 -7.72 13.46 0.51
N ASP A 182 -8.64 13.11 1.43
CA ASP A 182 -10.09 13.41 1.33
C ASP A 182 -10.48 14.90 1.19
N LYS A 183 -9.53 15.83 1.23
CA LYS A 183 -9.78 17.25 0.94
C LYS A 183 -9.79 17.47 -0.57
N LYS A 184 -10.95 17.23 -1.19
CA LYS A 184 -11.20 17.47 -2.63
C LYS A 184 -11.00 18.93 -3.09
N GLU A 185 -10.80 19.89 -2.18
CA GLU A 185 -10.94 21.32 -2.48
C GLU A 185 -9.65 22.15 -2.35
N GLU A 186 -8.51 21.59 -1.94
CA GLU A 186 -7.26 22.36 -1.81
C GLU A 186 -6.14 21.78 -2.69
N ILE A 187 -6.19 22.15 -3.97
CA ILE A 187 -5.16 21.92 -5.01
C ILE A 187 -3.76 22.41 -4.56
N GLU A 188 -3.67 23.32 -3.59
CA GLU A 188 -2.40 23.97 -3.25
C GLU A 188 -1.54 23.20 -2.22
N ASN A 189 -2.03 22.11 -1.63
CA ASN A 189 -1.33 21.39 -0.54
C ASN A 189 -0.93 19.93 -0.86
N TYR A 190 -0.66 19.60 -2.12
CA TYR A 190 -0.16 18.28 -2.56
C TYR A 190 1.19 17.85 -1.95
N GLU A 191 1.90 18.74 -1.26
CA GLU A 191 3.17 18.41 -0.61
C GLU A 191 3.03 17.40 0.53
N ASN A 192 1.81 17.15 1.00
CA ASN A 192 1.56 16.36 2.22
C ASN A 192 1.13 14.90 1.98
N ALA A 193 1.06 14.45 0.72
CA ALA A 193 0.61 13.11 0.37
C ALA A 193 1.49 12.46 -0.70
N LEU A 194 2.16 11.37 -0.34
CA LEU A 194 3.12 10.67 -1.20
C LEU A 194 2.92 9.16 -1.12
N LEU A 195 2.87 8.52 -2.27
CA LEU A 195 3.02 7.07 -2.39
C LEU A 195 4.34 6.78 -3.09
N THR A 196 5.21 6.00 -2.44
CA THR A 196 6.44 5.49 -3.05
C THR A 196 6.43 3.98 -3.03
N ILE A 197 6.63 3.34 -4.18
CA ILE A 197 6.71 1.88 -4.34
C ILE A 197 8.00 1.56 -5.06
N ILE A 198 8.88 0.77 -4.43
CA ILE A 198 10.19 0.44 -4.99
C ILE A 198 10.48 -1.06 -4.79
N ASN A 199 11.02 -1.72 -5.82
CA ASN A 199 11.45 -3.12 -5.78
C ASN A 199 10.37 -4.07 -5.23
N SER A 200 9.10 -3.84 -5.57
CA SER A 200 7.99 -4.59 -4.98
C SER A 200 7.18 -5.31 -6.05
N ASN A 201 6.44 -6.33 -5.63
CA ASN A 201 5.61 -7.15 -6.51
C ASN A 201 4.17 -7.09 -6.04
N PHE A 202 3.26 -6.87 -6.98
CA PHE A 202 1.83 -6.87 -6.75
C PHE A 202 1.19 -7.80 -7.77
N THR A 203 0.30 -8.67 -7.30
CA THR A 203 -0.54 -9.49 -8.17
C THR A 203 -1.98 -9.37 -7.76
N GLY A 204 -2.88 -9.03 -8.69
CA GLY A 204 -4.32 -8.98 -8.41
C GLY A 204 -4.98 -10.36 -8.32
N GLU A 205 -4.27 -11.43 -8.73
CA GLU A 205 -4.79 -12.80 -8.87
C GLU A 205 -6.07 -12.88 -9.72
N TYR A 206 -6.30 -11.89 -10.59
CA TYR A 206 -7.56 -11.63 -11.30
C TYR A 206 -8.79 -11.47 -10.40
N GLU A 207 -8.60 -11.24 -9.10
CA GLU A 207 -9.69 -11.05 -8.14
C GLU A 207 -9.98 -9.57 -7.88
N CYS A 208 -8.96 -8.71 -7.99
CA CYS A 208 -9.09 -7.28 -7.76
C CYS A 208 -8.04 -6.46 -8.52
N GLY A 209 -8.25 -5.14 -8.56
CA GLY A 209 -7.28 -4.18 -9.04
C GLY A 209 -6.15 -3.97 -8.05
N ILE A 210 -5.11 -3.24 -8.43
CA ILE A 210 -3.92 -3.12 -7.61
C ILE A 210 -3.90 -1.81 -6.82
N ILE A 211 -3.86 -0.65 -7.48
CA ILE A 211 -3.76 0.66 -6.82
C ILE A 211 -4.88 1.58 -7.27
N LYS A 212 -5.54 2.21 -6.30
CA LYS A 212 -6.39 3.38 -6.48
C LYS A 212 -5.81 4.56 -5.71
N ALA A 213 -5.66 5.70 -6.37
CA ALA A 213 -5.03 6.87 -5.78
C ALA A 213 -5.82 8.14 -6.13
N SER A 214 -6.07 9.01 -5.15
CA SER A 214 -6.68 10.33 -5.42
C SER A 214 -5.93 11.41 -4.68
N SER A 215 -5.52 12.47 -5.41
CA SER A 215 -4.80 13.62 -4.86
C SER A 215 -3.44 13.29 -4.23
N TYR A 216 -2.65 12.45 -4.91
CA TYR A 216 -1.33 12.01 -4.44
C TYR A 216 -0.21 12.35 -5.44
N ARG A 217 1.02 12.41 -4.93
CA ARG A 217 2.23 12.24 -5.75
C ARG A 217 2.68 10.79 -5.66
N LEU A 218 2.83 10.14 -6.82
CA LEU A 218 3.16 8.72 -6.93
C LEU A 218 4.55 8.55 -7.56
N TYR A 219 5.41 7.79 -6.88
CA TYR A 219 6.70 7.35 -7.40
C TYR A 219 6.77 5.82 -7.35
N ILE A 220 6.74 5.19 -8.53
CA ILE A 220 6.75 3.74 -8.66
C ILE A 220 7.98 3.35 -9.48
N GLN A 221 8.88 2.54 -8.91
CA GLN A 221 10.13 2.18 -9.57
C GLN A 221 10.48 0.71 -9.39
N TYR A 222 11.05 0.10 -10.43
CA TYR A 222 11.64 -1.25 -10.37
C TYR A 222 10.68 -2.31 -9.81
N SER A 223 9.38 -2.20 -10.14
CA SER A 223 8.33 -3.00 -9.54
C SER A 223 7.52 -3.75 -10.59
N ASN A 224 6.95 -4.88 -10.18
CA ASN A 224 6.16 -5.76 -11.04
C ASN A 224 4.69 -5.73 -10.64
N PHE A 225 3.82 -5.67 -11.64
CA PHE A 225 2.37 -5.61 -11.47
C PHE A 225 1.69 -6.60 -12.41
N GLU A 226 1.11 -7.64 -11.84
CA GLU A 226 0.62 -8.79 -12.60
C GLU A 226 -0.85 -9.07 -12.30
N ARG A 227 -1.57 -9.63 -13.27
CA ARG A 227 -2.91 -10.22 -13.06
C ARG A 227 -3.89 -9.32 -12.31
N GLY A 228 -3.79 -8.00 -12.50
CA GLY A 228 -4.79 -7.05 -12.00
C GLY A 228 -6.10 -7.24 -12.75
N PHE A 229 -7.23 -7.22 -12.05
CA PHE A 229 -8.54 -7.25 -12.67
C PHE A 229 -9.49 -6.24 -12.04
N THR A 230 -10.14 -5.40 -12.85
CA THR A 230 -11.18 -4.49 -12.36
C THR A 230 -12.36 -4.43 -13.32
N TYR A 231 -13.58 -4.36 -12.76
CA TYR A 231 -14.78 -4.02 -13.54
C TYR A 231 -14.84 -2.53 -13.91
N ASP A 232 -14.02 -1.71 -13.25
CA ASP A 232 -13.92 -0.28 -13.48
C ASP A 232 -12.77 0.02 -14.46
N ASN A 233 -11.96 1.02 -14.13
CA ASN A 233 -10.85 1.50 -14.94
C ASN A 233 -9.50 1.17 -14.30
N GLY A 234 -8.46 1.01 -15.12
CA GLY A 234 -7.07 0.92 -14.67
C GLY A 234 -6.83 -0.23 -13.70
N ALA A 235 -6.59 -1.45 -14.21
CA ALA A 235 -6.44 -2.62 -13.34
C ALA A 235 -5.21 -2.55 -12.43
N VAL A 236 -4.17 -1.84 -12.86
CA VAL A 236 -2.97 -1.62 -12.04
C VAL A 236 -3.05 -0.29 -11.30
N LEU A 237 -3.30 0.80 -12.02
CA LEU A 237 -3.36 2.14 -11.43
C LEU A 237 -4.57 2.91 -11.97
N ASN A 238 -5.50 3.19 -11.06
CA ASN A 238 -6.57 4.15 -11.26
C ASN A 238 -6.26 5.38 -10.40
N SER A 239 -5.89 6.49 -11.05
CA SER A 239 -5.51 7.71 -10.33
C SER A 239 -6.25 8.95 -10.79
N GLU A 240 -6.65 9.76 -9.81
CA GLU A 240 -7.36 11.02 -9.99
C GLU A 240 -6.56 12.18 -9.38
N LEU A 241 -6.53 13.34 -10.05
CA LEU A 241 -5.95 14.60 -9.55
C LEU A 241 -4.53 14.44 -9.00
N SER A 242 -3.70 13.62 -9.66
CA SER A 242 -2.41 13.16 -9.15
C SER A 242 -1.22 13.55 -10.04
N TYR A 243 -0.02 13.46 -9.46
CA TYR A 243 1.26 13.52 -10.18
C TYR A 243 1.88 12.13 -10.19
N VAL A 244 2.02 11.50 -11.36
CA VAL A 244 2.43 10.11 -11.49
C VAL A 244 3.80 10.01 -12.16
N TYR A 245 4.72 9.30 -11.52
CA TYR A 245 6.06 8.95 -12.04
C TYR A 245 6.29 7.45 -11.90
N ILE A 246 6.48 6.78 -13.03
CA ILE A 246 6.66 5.32 -13.13
C ILE A 246 7.92 5.04 -13.95
N ASP A 247 8.94 4.41 -13.35
CA ASP A 247 10.20 4.13 -14.03
C ASP A 247 10.59 2.65 -13.89
N ASP A 248 11.06 2.04 -14.98
CA ASP A 248 11.65 0.69 -14.98
C ASP A 248 10.72 -0.38 -14.35
N CYS A 249 9.43 -0.35 -14.68
CA CYS A 249 8.43 -1.29 -14.15
C CYS A 249 7.97 -2.30 -15.21
N PHE A 250 7.43 -3.42 -14.74
CA PHE A 250 6.88 -4.48 -15.58
C PHE A 250 5.39 -4.69 -15.27
N PHE A 251 4.56 -4.70 -16.32
CA PHE A 251 3.11 -4.84 -16.23
C PHE A 251 2.69 -6.02 -17.11
N GLU A 252 2.17 -7.09 -16.52
CA GLU A 252 1.79 -8.30 -17.26
C GLU A 252 0.39 -8.77 -16.90
N ASP A 253 -0.35 -9.25 -17.90
CA ASP A 253 -1.60 -9.97 -17.69
C ASP A 253 -2.70 -9.15 -16.98
N ASN A 254 -2.75 -7.83 -17.18
CA ASN A 254 -3.69 -6.94 -16.50
C ASN A 254 -4.92 -6.61 -17.36
N LEU A 255 -6.10 -6.66 -16.76
CA LEU A 255 -7.38 -6.54 -17.49
C LEU A 255 -8.35 -5.59 -16.79
N SER A 256 -8.82 -4.57 -17.51
CA SER A 256 -9.94 -3.73 -17.05
C SER A 256 -11.16 -3.89 -17.93
N TYR A 257 -12.36 -3.86 -17.35
CA TYR A 257 -13.59 -3.96 -18.12
C TYR A 257 -13.96 -2.65 -18.81
N ASN A 258 -13.65 -1.51 -18.20
CA ASN A 258 -14.04 -0.22 -18.73
C ASN A 258 -12.88 0.41 -19.53
N SER A 259 -12.06 1.25 -18.90
CA SER A 259 -11.06 2.03 -19.62
C SER A 259 -9.65 1.85 -19.05
N GLY A 260 -8.66 1.74 -19.95
CA GLY A 260 -7.24 1.62 -19.61
C GLY A 260 -6.92 0.30 -18.91
N GLY A 261 -6.39 -0.67 -19.63
CA GLY A 261 -6.12 -2.01 -19.10
C GLY A 261 -5.20 -2.00 -17.90
N VAL A 262 -4.15 -1.16 -17.98
CA VAL A 262 -3.16 -1.00 -16.91
C VAL A 262 -3.41 0.31 -16.17
N PHE A 263 -3.47 1.42 -16.91
CA PHE A 263 -3.55 2.76 -16.33
C PHE A 263 -4.82 3.49 -16.74
N TYR A 264 -5.47 4.10 -15.75
CA TYR A 264 -6.51 5.10 -15.95
C TYR A 264 -6.14 6.38 -15.19
N PHE A 265 -5.99 7.47 -15.94
CA PHE A 265 -5.61 8.77 -15.41
C PHE A 265 -6.74 9.76 -15.62
N ASP A 266 -7.29 10.28 -14.52
CA ASP A 266 -8.42 11.21 -14.54
C ASP A 266 -8.05 12.56 -13.93
N ASN A 267 -8.02 13.62 -14.75
CA ASN A 267 -7.66 14.98 -14.32
C ASN A 267 -6.28 15.04 -13.61
N ASN A 268 -5.35 14.16 -14.00
CA ASN A 268 -4.01 14.09 -13.42
C ASN A 268 -3.08 15.18 -13.95
N TYR A 269 -2.57 16.07 -13.10
CA TYR A 269 -1.68 17.16 -13.49
C TYR A 269 -0.46 16.75 -14.33
N TYR A 270 0.08 15.56 -14.10
CA TYR A 270 1.28 15.08 -14.79
C TYR A 270 1.37 13.56 -14.76
N ASN A 271 1.70 12.95 -15.90
CA ASN A 271 1.96 11.52 -15.98
C ASN A 271 3.28 11.26 -16.72
N HIS A 272 4.17 10.50 -16.10
CA HIS A 272 5.44 10.08 -16.71
C HIS A 272 5.64 8.59 -16.51
N CYS A 273 5.87 7.88 -17.61
CA CYS A 273 6.26 6.49 -17.62
C CYS A 273 7.52 6.32 -18.49
N TYR A 274 8.57 5.73 -17.92
CA TYR A 274 9.86 5.56 -18.57
C TYR A 274 10.37 4.13 -18.46
N SER A 275 10.97 3.62 -19.55
CA SER A 275 11.73 2.35 -19.54
C SER A 275 10.94 1.17 -18.99
N SER A 276 9.63 1.15 -19.23
CA SER A 276 8.71 0.15 -18.68
C SER A 276 8.18 -0.77 -19.77
N GLU A 277 7.81 -1.97 -19.38
CA GLU A 277 7.31 -3.00 -20.30
C GLU A 277 5.89 -3.44 -19.94
N PHE A 278 5.05 -3.56 -20.97
CA PHE A 278 3.66 -3.96 -20.89
C PHE A 278 3.43 -5.23 -21.72
N ARG A 279 2.88 -6.27 -21.10
CA ARG A 279 2.58 -7.54 -21.76
C ARG A 279 1.15 -7.97 -21.50
N ASN A 280 0.48 -8.45 -22.55
CA ASN A 280 -0.83 -9.12 -22.47
C ASN A 280 -1.84 -8.39 -21.55
N SER A 281 -1.87 -7.06 -21.66
CA SER A 281 -2.71 -6.21 -20.80
C SER A 281 -3.63 -5.35 -21.66
N THR A 282 -4.92 -5.29 -21.32
CA THR A 282 -5.91 -4.59 -22.15
C THR A 282 -7.12 -4.13 -21.34
N ALA A 283 -7.85 -3.16 -21.88
CA ALA A 283 -9.22 -2.86 -21.48
C ALA A 283 -10.19 -3.61 -22.41
N TYR A 284 -11.45 -3.77 -22.00
CA TYR A 284 -12.50 -4.28 -22.90
C TYR A 284 -13.18 -3.18 -23.70
N LYS A 285 -13.36 -1.97 -23.14
CA LYS A 285 -14.03 -0.87 -23.84
C LYS A 285 -13.04 0.12 -24.43
N ASP A 286 -12.34 0.90 -23.61
CA ASP A 286 -11.58 2.06 -24.10
C ASP A 286 -10.10 2.06 -23.68
N GLY A 287 -9.26 2.69 -24.50
CA GLY A 287 -7.89 3.06 -24.14
C GLY A 287 -6.86 1.94 -24.07
N GLY A 288 -7.17 0.70 -24.50
CA GLY A 288 -6.19 -0.39 -24.59
C GLY A 288 -5.40 -0.58 -23.29
N ILE A 289 -4.14 -0.14 -23.24
CA ILE A 289 -3.29 -0.21 -22.05
C ILE A 289 -3.45 1.00 -21.13
N VAL A 290 -3.56 2.20 -21.72
CA VAL A 290 -3.57 3.47 -21.00
C VAL A 290 -4.74 4.31 -21.49
N TYR A 291 -5.60 4.71 -20.56
CA TYR A 291 -6.64 5.68 -20.81
C TYR A 291 -6.39 6.96 -20.02
N ILE A 292 -6.61 8.10 -20.66
CA ILE A 292 -6.42 9.42 -20.06
C ILE A 292 -7.70 10.25 -20.29
N SER A 293 -8.53 10.43 -19.25
CA SER A 293 -9.63 11.41 -19.25
C SER A 293 -9.14 12.73 -18.67
N ASN A 294 -9.26 13.81 -19.43
CA ASN A 294 -8.91 15.13 -18.94
C ASN A 294 -9.81 16.22 -19.50
N LEU A 295 -10.05 17.24 -18.67
CA LEU A 295 -10.72 18.47 -19.07
C LEU A 295 -9.73 19.59 -19.48
N ASP A 296 -8.45 19.51 -19.08
CA ASP A 296 -7.42 20.55 -19.31
C ASP A 296 -6.10 19.99 -19.91
N VAL A 297 -5.18 20.88 -20.31
CA VAL A 297 -3.89 20.55 -20.98
C VAL A 297 -2.95 19.80 -20.05
N ILE A 298 -2.71 18.52 -20.33
CA ILE A 298 -1.92 17.63 -19.47
C ILE A 298 -0.67 17.18 -20.20
N ASN A 299 0.45 17.20 -19.48
CA ASN A 299 1.70 16.64 -19.94
C ASN A 299 1.78 15.16 -19.56
N SER A 300 1.44 14.28 -20.50
CA SER A 300 1.61 12.84 -20.36
C SER A 300 2.73 12.35 -21.26
N TYR A 301 3.69 11.64 -20.69
CA TYR A 301 4.90 11.21 -21.36
C TYR A 301 5.15 9.72 -21.16
N PHE A 302 5.31 9.00 -22.27
CA PHE A 302 5.64 7.58 -22.31
C PHE A 302 6.88 7.40 -23.18
N TYR A 303 8.00 7.07 -22.56
CA TYR A 303 9.30 7.02 -23.22
C TYR A 303 9.97 5.68 -23.01
N ASN A 304 10.60 5.14 -24.06
CA ASN A 304 11.27 3.84 -24.01
C ASN A 304 10.34 2.72 -23.50
N ILE A 305 9.11 2.69 -24.01
CA ILE A 305 8.11 1.71 -23.61
C ILE A 305 8.15 0.51 -24.56
N ILE A 306 8.16 -0.70 -23.98
CA ILE A 306 8.00 -1.94 -24.72
C ILE A 306 6.58 -2.44 -24.52
N ILE A 307 5.91 -2.79 -25.61
CA ILE A 307 4.57 -3.36 -25.57
C ILE A 307 4.56 -4.64 -26.41
N SER A 308 4.01 -5.72 -25.86
CA SER A 308 3.93 -7.00 -26.57
C SER A 308 2.72 -7.84 -26.17
N ASN A 309 2.33 -8.76 -27.07
CA ASN A 309 1.29 -9.77 -26.86
C ASN A 309 -0.09 -9.21 -26.49
N ILE A 310 -0.51 -8.09 -27.09
CA ILE A 310 -1.85 -7.53 -26.86
C ILE A 310 -2.85 -8.27 -27.76
N ASN A 311 -3.66 -9.15 -27.17
CA ASN A 311 -4.49 -10.09 -27.92
C ASN A 311 -5.92 -9.60 -28.20
N GLN A 312 -6.27 -8.37 -27.82
CA GLN A 312 -7.65 -7.89 -27.91
C GLN A 312 -7.76 -6.53 -28.61
N TYR A 313 -8.59 -6.50 -29.65
CA TYR A 313 -8.97 -5.29 -30.38
C TYR A 313 -9.97 -4.49 -29.54
N THR A 314 -9.68 -3.22 -29.27
CA THR A 314 -10.65 -2.27 -28.70
C THR A 314 -10.75 -1.03 -29.58
N ASP A 315 -11.96 -0.70 -30.00
CA ASP A 315 -12.26 0.64 -30.52
C ASP A 315 -12.15 1.64 -29.36
N SER A 316 -11.52 2.79 -29.58
CA SER A 316 -11.39 3.84 -28.56
C SER A 316 -11.79 5.17 -29.17
N ASP A 317 -12.82 5.81 -28.61
CA ASP A 317 -13.27 7.15 -29.02
C ASP A 317 -12.43 8.27 -28.37
N SER A 318 -11.36 7.92 -27.66
CA SER A 318 -10.65 8.79 -26.72
C SER A 318 -9.12 8.66 -26.81
N SER A 319 -8.42 9.60 -26.16
CA SER A 319 -6.96 9.65 -26.07
C SER A 319 -6.41 8.55 -25.16
N GLY A 320 -5.83 7.52 -25.76
CA GLY A 320 -5.17 6.43 -25.05
C GLY A 320 -4.03 5.81 -25.86
N ILE A 321 -3.16 5.08 -25.17
CA ILE A 321 -2.17 4.24 -25.84
C ILE A 321 -2.87 2.92 -26.16
N ILE A 322 -3.35 2.85 -27.40
CA ILE A 322 -3.81 1.61 -28.00
C ILE A 322 -2.56 0.92 -28.54
N ALA A 323 -2.25 -0.24 -27.99
CA ALA A 323 -1.25 -1.10 -28.56
C ALA A 323 -1.95 -2.26 -29.25
N TRP A 324 -1.58 -2.45 -30.52
CA TRP A 324 -2.03 -3.52 -31.40
C TRP A 324 -0.91 -4.55 -31.54
#